data_AF-A0A2S9DYV8-F1
#
_entry.id   AF-A0A2S9DYV8-F1
#
_cell.length_a   1.000
_cell.length_b   1.000
_cell.length_c   1.000
_cell.angle_alpha   90.00
_cell.angle_beta   90.00
_cell.angle_gamma   90.00
#
_symmetry.space_group_name_H-M   'P 1'
#
loop_
_entity.id
_entity.type
_entity.pdbx_description
1 polymer ?
#
loop_
_entity_poly.entity_id
_entity_poly.type
_entity_poly.pdbx_seq_one_letter_code
_entity_poly.pdbx_strand_id
1 'polypeptide(L)'
;MTQAAHITFIEHELDGFHQSLVEYRQQMGAWYSRALDTVSHAADMPSLLGMDRVLRVGDAQQSVGLGDADFSTVARCPAGGVLKIQSRFESAYDVAIGNIPVEVIGLDDGSSRVILLDEHGDGFHECAAGGRYQVRVQGGVSAQQVDALFASYAGLTADLEQWLREQWQGFKPHWQQSPASAIGNGVLAGSWAAITEVWDSIKQVQAILEDPLKFVEQLGSEAAKLAQIATDAPKVMEQAMLLASDEAALYLLLRTAMIWLEALPPSEVAQAAAGFMVSLLIDLVIGVVLTIALPAAGVAYLSMRLVKYGAGILQSAVGFVTGVLTILTTFMRAVDRYKAVAVHR
;
A
#
# COMPACT_ATOMS: atom_id res chain seq x y z
N MET A 1 -30.91 -8.19 3.14
CA MET A 1 -30.79 -9.14 2.01
C MET A 1 -31.33 -10.51 2.44
N THR A 2 -31.47 -11.51 1.57
CA THR A 2 -31.72 -12.92 1.98
C THR A 2 -30.40 -13.66 2.13
N GLN A 3 -30.38 -14.79 2.83
CA GLN A 3 -29.20 -15.63 3.00
C GLN A 3 -28.56 -16.04 1.65
N ALA A 4 -29.39 -16.47 0.70
CA ALA A 4 -28.96 -16.81 -0.65
C ALA A 4 -28.37 -15.60 -1.38
N ALA A 5 -28.97 -14.41 -1.23
CA ALA A 5 -28.44 -13.19 -1.82
C ALA A 5 -27.08 -12.78 -1.22
N HIS A 6 -26.86 -13.00 0.08
CA HIS A 6 -25.57 -12.73 0.71
C HIS A 6 -24.46 -13.67 0.22
N ILE A 7 -24.78 -14.97 0.13
CA ILE A 7 -23.85 -15.96 -0.44
C ILE A 7 -23.49 -15.58 -1.88
N THR A 8 -24.48 -15.27 -2.72
CA THR A 8 -24.24 -14.83 -4.11
C THR A 8 -23.40 -13.56 -4.17
N PHE A 9 -23.63 -12.62 -3.25
CA PHE A 9 -22.82 -11.41 -3.16
C PHE A 9 -21.35 -11.73 -2.87
N ILE A 10 -21.04 -12.51 -1.84
CA ILE A 10 -19.65 -12.87 -1.52
C ILE A 10 -18.98 -13.62 -2.68
N GLU A 11 -19.67 -14.57 -3.32
CA GLU A 11 -19.13 -15.27 -4.50
C GLU A 11 -18.82 -14.29 -5.64
N HIS A 12 -19.69 -13.32 -5.89
CA HIS A 12 -19.46 -12.29 -6.90
C HIS A 12 -18.23 -11.43 -6.58
N GLU A 13 -18.09 -11.00 -5.32
CA GLU A 13 -16.94 -10.20 -4.87
C GLU A 13 -15.62 -10.98 -4.98
N LEU A 14 -15.64 -12.29 -4.68
CA LEU A 14 -14.47 -13.16 -4.83
C LEU A 14 -14.11 -13.38 -6.30
N ASP A 15 -15.09 -13.60 -7.18
CA ASP A 15 -14.87 -13.75 -8.61
C ASP A 15 -14.34 -12.46 -9.26
N GLY A 16 -14.76 -11.30 -8.76
CA GLY A 16 -14.29 -9.99 -9.19
C GLY A 16 -12.96 -9.55 -8.57
N PHE A 17 -12.42 -10.25 -7.57
CA PHE A 17 -11.28 -9.75 -6.78
C PHE A 17 -10.04 -9.41 -7.61
N HIS A 18 -9.77 -10.17 -8.68
CA HIS A 18 -8.68 -9.89 -9.60
C HIS A 18 -8.77 -8.51 -10.29
N GLN A 19 -9.96 -7.91 -10.37
CA GLN A 19 -10.18 -6.57 -10.93
C GLN A 19 -10.06 -5.44 -9.91
N SER A 20 -9.75 -5.73 -8.64
CA SER A 20 -9.76 -4.74 -7.55
C SER A 20 -8.96 -3.47 -7.88
N LEU A 21 -7.74 -3.60 -8.40
CA LEU A 21 -6.90 -2.45 -8.75
C LEU A 21 -7.41 -1.68 -9.98
N VAL A 22 -8.09 -2.38 -10.91
CA VAL A 22 -8.74 -1.74 -12.06
C VAL A 22 -9.94 -0.91 -11.61
N GLU A 23 -10.79 -1.48 -10.75
CA GLU A 23 -11.95 -0.82 -10.17
C GLU A 23 -11.55 0.39 -9.33
N TYR A 24 -10.52 0.24 -8.50
CA TYR A 24 -9.93 1.34 -7.72
C TYR A 24 -9.55 2.53 -8.60
N ARG A 25 -8.82 2.27 -9.70
CA ARG A 25 -8.42 3.30 -10.65
C ARG A 25 -9.62 4.01 -11.29
N GLN A 26 -10.66 3.27 -11.67
CA GLN A 26 -11.86 3.85 -12.27
C GLN A 26 -12.62 4.74 -11.28
N GLN A 27 -12.79 4.28 -10.04
CA GLN A 27 -13.49 5.02 -8.99
C GLN A 27 -12.74 6.30 -8.61
N MET A 28 -11.41 6.21 -8.50
CA MET A 28 -10.54 7.37 -8.30
C MET A 28 -10.63 8.37 -9.45
N GLY A 29 -10.54 7.91 -10.71
CA GLY A 29 -10.63 8.80 -11.88
C GLY A 29 -11.95 9.58 -11.92
N ALA A 30 -13.06 8.92 -11.58
CA ALA A 30 -14.38 9.55 -11.51
C ALA A 30 -14.55 10.50 -10.30
N TRP A 31 -13.85 10.23 -9.18
CA TRP A 31 -13.80 11.14 -8.04
C TRP A 31 -12.95 12.37 -8.36
N TYR A 32 -11.79 12.18 -8.99
CA TYR A 32 -10.87 13.24 -9.39
C TYR A 32 -11.52 14.23 -10.35
N SER A 33 -12.23 13.74 -11.38
CA SER A 33 -12.95 14.62 -12.31
C SER A 33 -13.99 15.49 -11.59
N ARG A 34 -14.70 14.93 -10.61
CA ARG A 34 -15.69 15.66 -9.80
C ARG A 34 -15.05 16.67 -8.83
N ALA A 35 -13.89 16.34 -8.25
CA ALA A 35 -13.17 17.22 -7.34
C ALA A 35 -12.59 18.45 -8.08
N LEU A 36 -12.03 18.25 -9.28
CA LEU A 36 -11.53 19.33 -10.13
C LEU A 36 -12.64 20.30 -10.56
N ASP A 37 -13.85 19.81 -10.79
CA ASP A 37 -15.02 20.65 -11.11
C ASP A 37 -15.45 21.53 -9.92
N THR A 38 -14.99 21.22 -8.70
CA THR A 38 -15.49 21.83 -7.45
C THR A 38 -14.48 22.76 -6.78
N VAL A 39 -13.15 22.61 -6.99
CA VAL A 39 -12.13 23.41 -6.26
C VAL A 39 -10.92 23.79 -7.13
N SER A 40 -10.57 25.08 -7.18
CA SER A 40 -9.42 25.64 -7.95
C SER A 40 -8.05 25.53 -7.26
N HIS A 41 -7.90 24.69 -6.23
CA HIS A 41 -6.64 24.48 -5.52
C HIS A 41 -6.20 23.02 -5.67
N ALA A 42 -5.55 22.71 -6.79
CA ALA A 42 -4.97 21.40 -7.08
C ALA A 42 -3.76 21.03 -6.19
N ALA A 43 -3.29 21.95 -5.33
CA ALA A 43 -2.04 21.80 -4.59
C ALA A 43 -2.17 21.16 -3.19
N ASP A 44 -3.39 21.03 -2.64
CA ASP A 44 -3.65 20.46 -1.31
C ASP A 44 -4.53 19.20 -1.36
N MET A 45 -4.52 18.48 -2.48
CA MET A 45 -5.22 17.20 -2.60
C MET A 45 -4.42 16.11 -1.89
N PRO A 46 -5.01 15.31 -0.97
CA PRO A 46 -4.30 14.21 -0.33
C PRO A 46 -3.73 13.28 -1.40
N SER A 47 -2.52 12.75 -1.17
CA SER A 47 -2.00 11.61 -1.92
C SER A 47 -3.01 10.46 -1.81
N LEU A 48 -3.86 10.41 -2.82
CA LEU A 48 -4.91 9.42 -3.09
C LEU A 48 -4.71 8.89 -4.53
N LEU A 49 -3.64 9.33 -5.19
CA LEU A 49 -3.43 9.33 -6.63
C LEU A 49 -2.14 8.61 -7.02
N GLY A 50 -2.02 7.37 -6.61
CA GLY A 50 -1.10 6.47 -7.25
C GLY A 50 0.34 6.68 -6.80
N MET A 51 1.09 5.61 -6.97
CA MET A 51 2.46 5.54 -6.51
C MET A 51 3.26 6.75 -6.98
N ASP A 52 3.81 7.48 -6.02
CA ASP A 52 4.64 8.64 -6.28
C ASP A 52 5.80 8.24 -7.19
N ARG A 53 6.24 9.17 -8.02
CA ARG A 53 7.42 9.01 -8.86
C ARG A 53 8.64 9.34 -8.01
N VAL A 54 9.50 8.36 -7.84
CA VAL A 54 10.78 8.53 -7.16
C VAL A 54 11.88 8.66 -8.19
N LEU A 55 12.61 9.78 -8.13
CA LEU A 55 13.87 9.96 -8.83
C LEU A 55 15.03 9.85 -7.84
N ARG A 56 15.90 8.87 -8.05
CA ARG A 56 17.15 8.69 -7.29
C ARG A 56 18.33 9.11 -8.16
N VAL A 57 19.19 9.98 -7.64
CA VAL A 57 20.35 10.54 -8.33
C VAL A 57 21.55 10.52 -7.41
N GLY A 58 22.43 9.53 -7.57
CA GLY A 58 23.49 9.26 -6.57
C GLY A 58 22.87 9.09 -5.18
N ASP A 59 23.26 9.95 -4.24
CA ASP A 59 22.75 9.95 -2.86
C ASP A 59 21.51 10.84 -2.67
N ALA A 60 21.06 11.56 -3.70
CA ALA A 60 19.88 12.40 -3.64
C ALA A 60 18.63 11.63 -4.07
N GLN A 61 17.49 11.92 -3.44
CA GLN A 61 16.19 11.38 -3.83
C GLN A 61 15.15 12.51 -3.85
N GLN A 62 14.22 12.45 -4.80
CA GLN A 62 13.04 13.30 -4.86
C GLN A 62 11.81 12.44 -5.16
N SER A 63 10.74 12.61 -4.38
CA SER A 63 9.41 12.03 -4.66
C SER A 63 8.47 13.14 -5.13
N VAL A 64 7.63 12.84 -6.13
CA VAL A 64 6.60 13.75 -6.67
C VAL A 64 5.36 12.95 -7.04
N GLY A 65 4.21 13.62 -7.16
CA GLY A 65 2.97 12.94 -7.51
C GLY A 65 3.02 12.34 -8.92
N LEU A 66 2.19 11.32 -9.16
CA LEU A 66 2.11 10.65 -10.46
C LEU A 66 1.80 11.61 -11.64
N GLY A 67 1.01 12.66 -11.37
CA GLY A 67 0.63 13.69 -12.33
C GLY A 67 1.70 14.74 -12.63
N ASP A 68 2.76 14.81 -11.84
CA ASP A 68 3.84 15.79 -12.02
C ASP A 68 4.74 15.34 -13.17
N ALA A 69 4.60 15.99 -14.32
CA ALA A 69 5.37 15.66 -15.52
C ALA A 69 6.83 16.11 -15.44
N ASP A 70 7.08 17.29 -14.87
CA ASP A 70 8.39 17.93 -14.86
C ASP A 70 8.81 18.25 -13.43
N PHE A 71 9.96 17.71 -13.03
CA PHE A 71 10.53 17.96 -11.71
C PHE A 71 12.04 17.77 -11.76
N SER A 72 12.75 18.24 -10.73
CA SER A 72 14.21 18.14 -10.70
C SER A 72 14.75 17.94 -9.30
N THR A 73 15.92 17.33 -9.23
CA THR A 73 16.72 17.22 -7.99
C THR A 73 18.16 17.63 -8.26
N VAL A 74 18.89 17.97 -7.21
CA VAL A 74 20.31 18.34 -7.29
C VAL A 74 21.13 17.31 -6.53
N ALA A 75 22.13 16.76 -7.20
CA ALA A 75 23.05 15.78 -6.62
C ALA A 75 24.51 16.21 -6.83
N ARG A 76 25.40 15.63 -6.02
CA ARG A 76 26.84 15.74 -6.23
C ARG A 76 27.34 14.48 -6.93
N CYS A 77 28.20 14.67 -7.92
CA CYS A 77 28.86 13.56 -8.59
C CYS A 77 29.77 12.81 -7.61
N PRO A 78 29.65 11.47 -7.49
CA PRO A 78 30.50 10.69 -6.60
C PRO A 78 31.96 10.70 -7.07
N ALA A 79 32.88 10.29 -6.20
CA ALA A 79 34.31 10.25 -6.50
C ALA A 79 34.67 9.39 -7.72
N GLY A 80 33.83 8.40 -8.05
CA GLY A 80 33.99 7.53 -9.22
C GLY A 80 33.66 8.17 -10.56
N GLY A 81 33.19 9.43 -10.60
CA GLY A 81 32.97 10.16 -11.85
C GLY A 81 31.77 9.70 -12.68
N VAL A 82 30.84 8.95 -12.08
CA VAL A 82 29.61 8.48 -12.74
C VAL A 82 28.41 8.76 -11.84
N LEU A 83 27.47 9.56 -12.35
CA LEU A 83 26.20 9.82 -11.70
C LEU A 83 25.17 8.79 -12.17
N LYS A 84 24.72 7.93 -11.25
CA LYS A 84 23.61 6.99 -11.50
C LYS A 84 22.28 7.72 -11.28
N ILE A 85 21.37 7.55 -12.22
CA ILE A 85 20.01 8.11 -12.20
C ILE A 85 19.03 6.95 -12.31
N GLN A 86 18.02 6.93 -11.46
CA GLN A 86 16.98 5.90 -11.45
C GLN A 86 15.61 6.54 -11.33
N SER A 87 14.64 6.08 -12.11
CA SER A 87 13.23 6.47 -12.02
C SER A 87 12.37 5.25 -11.67
N ARG A 88 11.64 5.35 -10.55
CA ARG A 88 10.85 4.27 -9.95
C ARG A 88 9.50 4.81 -9.48
N PHE A 89 8.55 3.91 -9.27
CA PHE A 89 7.37 4.18 -8.44
C PHE A 89 7.70 3.91 -6.96
N GLU A 90 7.18 4.75 -6.06
CA GLU A 90 7.22 4.56 -4.61
C GLU A 90 6.36 3.36 -4.21
N SER A 91 6.91 2.16 -4.40
CA SER A 91 6.19 0.90 -4.29
C SER A 91 7.04 -0.14 -3.56
N ALA A 92 6.39 -1.08 -2.87
CA ALA A 92 7.06 -2.24 -2.28
C ALA A 92 7.83 -3.05 -3.33
N TYR A 93 7.28 -3.11 -4.55
CA TYR A 93 7.86 -3.78 -5.72
C TYR A 93 9.03 -3.03 -6.37
N ASP A 94 9.31 -1.77 -6.00
CA ASP A 94 10.32 -0.89 -6.64
C ASP A 94 10.19 -0.89 -8.17
N VAL A 95 8.94 -0.73 -8.64
CA VAL A 95 8.62 -0.82 -10.07
C VAL A 95 9.34 0.27 -10.86
N ALA A 96 10.03 -0.16 -11.91
CA ALA A 96 10.75 0.69 -12.86
C ALA A 96 9.84 1.66 -13.62
N ILE A 97 10.29 2.90 -13.82
CA ILE A 97 9.72 3.81 -14.82
C ILE A 97 10.76 4.03 -15.92
N GLY A 98 10.75 3.14 -16.91
CA GLY A 98 11.69 3.17 -18.04
C GLY A 98 11.35 4.16 -19.15
N ASN A 99 12.26 4.39 -20.07
CA ASN A 99 12.06 5.22 -21.28
C ASN A 99 11.64 6.67 -20.98
N ILE A 100 12.08 7.22 -19.85
CA ILE A 100 11.86 8.61 -19.48
C ILE A 100 13.09 9.44 -19.86
N PRO A 101 12.94 10.56 -20.59
CA PRO A 101 14.05 11.45 -20.88
C PRO A 101 14.38 12.30 -19.65
N VAL A 102 15.67 12.42 -19.37
CA VAL A 102 16.21 13.17 -18.24
C VAL A 102 17.33 14.08 -18.73
N GLU A 103 17.24 15.34 -18.38
CA GLU A 103 18.28 16.34 -18.66
C GLU A 103 19.20 16.49 -17.44
N VAL A 104 20.50 16.32 -17.66
CA VAL A 104 21.54 16.51 -16.63
C VAL A 104 22.26 17.82 -16.92
N ILE A 105 22.21 18.75 -15.97
CA ILE A 105 22.75 20.10 -16.09
C ILE A 105 23.86 20.29 -15.06
N GLY A 106 25.09 20.55 -15.51
CA GLY A 106 26.21 20.94 -14.65
C GLY A 106 26.01 22.36 -14.12
N LEU A 107 25.88 22.50 -12.80
CA LEU A 107 25.62 23.80 -12.18
C LEU A 107 26.86 24.70 -12.12
N ASP A 108 28.05 24.09 -12.20
CA ASP A 108 29.31 24.81 -12.10
C ASP A 108 29.85 25.22 -13.49
N ASP A 109 29.55 24.47 -14.55
CA ASP A 109 30.05 24.70 -15.91
C ASP A 109 28.96 25.00 -16.96
N GLY A 110 27.68 24.87 -16.60
CA GLY A 110 26.54 25.11 -17.49
C GLY A 110 26.36 24.04 -18.58
N SER A 111 27.07 22.92 -18.49
CA SER A 111 26.89 21.79 -19.42
C SER A 111 25.47 21.24 -19.31
N SER A 112 24.87 20.83 -20.42
CA SER A 112 23.57 20.14 -20.43
C SER A 112 23.61 18.95 -21.37
N ARG A 113 23.07 17.82 -20.92
CA ARG A 113 22.92 16.61 -21.73
C ARG A 113 21.61 15.91 -21.40
N VAL A 114 20.83 15.59 -22.43
CA VAL A 114 19.67 14.71 -22.29
C VAL A 114 20.11 13.26 -22.43
N ILE A 115 19.70 12.43 -21.47
CA ILE A 115 19.82 10.98 -21.50
C ILE A 115 18.42 10.37 -21.50
N LEU A 116 18.25 9.25 -22.19
CA LEU A 116 17.04 8.45 -22.09
C LEU A 116 17.32 7.33 -21.10
N LEU A 117 16.50 7.22 -20.03
CA LEU A 117 16.58 6.08 -19.13
C LEU A 117 16.18 4.81 -19.88
N ASP A 118 16.82 3.69 -19.54
CA ASP A 118 16.54 2.41 -20.17
C ASP A 118 15.15 1.87 -19.80
N GLU A 119 14.80 0.66 -20.27
CA GLU A 119 13.52 0.01 -19.95
C GLU A 119 13.34 -0.28 -18.45
N HIS A 120 14.45 -0.36 -17.70
CA HIS A 120 14.46 -0.55 -16.26
C HIS A 120 14.46 0.78 -15.50
N GLY A 121 14.37 1.92 -16.18
CA GLY A 121 14.38 3.24 -15.53
C GLY A 121 15.75 3.64 -15.01
N ASP A 122 16.83 3.03 -15.48
CA ASP A 122 18.19 3.36 -15.08
C ASP A 122 18.92 4.16 -16.17
N GLY A 123 19.83 5.03 -15.73
CA GLY A 123 20.65 5.85 -16.60
C GLY A 123 21.96 6.24 -15.91
N PHE A 124 22.97 6.53 -16.74
CA PHE A 124 24.31 6.86 -16.28
C PHE A 124 24.83 8.09 -17.00
N HIS A 125 25.47 8.98 -16.24
CA HIS A 125 26.10 10.18 -16.76
C HIS A 125 27.52 10.32 -16.21
N GLU A 126 28.51 10.36 -17.10
CA GLU A 126 29.89 10.67 -16.71
C GLU A 126 29.98 12.13 -16.26
N CYS A 127 30.58 12.36 -15.09
CA CYS A 127 30.61 13.66 -14.43
C CYS A 127 31.93 13.93 -13.72
N ALA A 128 32.23 15.21 -13.48
CA ALA A 128 33.39 15.61 -12.70
C ALA A 128 33.15 15.32 -11.21
N ALA A 129 34.03 14.53 -10.59
CA ALA A 129 33.94 14.16 -9.18
C ALA A 129 33.77 15.40 -8.28
N GLY A 130 32.75 15.39 -7.42
CA GLY A 130 32.41 16.50 -6.53
C GLY A 130 31.63 17.66 -7.17
N GLY A 131 31.49 17.67 -8.50
CA GLY A 131 30.67 18.66 -9.21
C GLY A 131 29.19 18.54 -8.88
N ARG A 132 28.46 19.66 -8.95
CA ARG A 132 27.01 19.68 -8.69
C ARG A 132 26.23 19.62 -9.99
N TYR A 133 25.26 18.72 -10.04
CA TYR A 133 24.43 18.48 -11.21
C TYR A 133 22.95 18.56 -10.83
N GLN A 134 22.19 19.35 -11.60
CA GLN A 134 20.74 19.32 -11.55
C GLN A 134 20.24 18.29 -12.57
N VAL A 135 19.41 17.36 -12.11
CA VAL A 135 18.81 16.33 -12.94
C VAL A 135 17.32 16.64 -13.05
N ARG A 136 16.87 16.93 -14.28
CA ARG A 136 15.49 17.31 -14.59
C ARG A 136 14.82 16.21 -15.39
N VAL A 137 13.73 15.69 -14.86
CA VAL A 137 12.86 14.77 -15.59
C VAL A 137 11.99 15.58 -16.53
N GLN A 138 11.89 15.12 -17.78
CA GLN A 138 11.01 15.72 -18.77
C GLN A 138 9.95 14.69 -19.14
N GLY A 139 8.68 14.97 -18.87
CA GLY A 139 7.57 14.13 -19.27
C GLY A 139 6.97 13.23 -18.18
N GLY A 140 5.65 13.03 -18.34
CA GLY A 140 4.82 12.25 -17.43
C GLY A 140 4.89 10.74 -17.66
N VAL A 141 4.16 10.02 -16.82
CA VAL A 141 4.02 8.57 -16.90
C VAL A 141 2.94 8.21 -17.91
N SER A 142 3.26 7.29 -18.83
CA SER A 142 2.31 6.75 -19.80
C SER A 142 1.33 5.76 -19.16
N ALA A 143 0.17 5.58 -19.79
CA ALA A 143 -0.82 4.58 -19.35
C ALA A 143 -0.23 3.17 -19.28
N GLN A 144 0.66 2.80 -20.22
CA GLN A 144 1.31 1.49 -20.22
C GLN A 144 2.24 1.28 -19.02
N GLN A 145 2.97 2.31 -18.57
CA GLN A 145 3.81 2.23 -17.38
C GLN A 145 2.96 2.10 -16.10
N VAL A 146 1.81 2.77 -16.06
CA VAL A 146 0.83 2.61 -14.97
C VAL A 146 0.23 1.19 -14.99
N ASP A 147 -0.08 0.65 -16.16
CA ASP A 147 -0.60 -0.72 -16.29
C ASP A 147 0.45 -1.75 -15.85
N ALA A 148 1.73 -1.53 -16.21
CA ALA A 148 2.84 -2.38 -15.77
C ALA A 148 3.04 -2.35 -14.25
N LEU A 149 2.85 -1.18 -13.62
CA LEU A 149 2.82 -1.04 -12.17
C LEU A 149 1.74 -1.92 -11.55
N PHE A 150 0.48 -1.80 -11.96
CA PHE A 150 -0.57 -2.63 -11.35
C PHE A 150 -0.42 -4.12 -11.67
N ALA A 151 0.12 -4.45 -12.85
CA ALA A 151 0.44 -5.83 -13.20
C ALA A 151 1.48 -6.47 -12.28
N SER A 152 2.38 -5.69 -11.66
CA SER A 152 3.35 -6.23 -10.69
C SER A 152 2.66 -6.84 -9.46
N TYR A 153 1.46 -6.38 -9.12
CA TYR A 153 0.69 -6.87 -7.97
C TYR A 153 -0.12 -8.13 -8.26
N ALA A 154 -0.14 -8.64 -9.51
CA ALA A 154 -0.96 -9.79 -9.89
C ALA A 154 -0.70 -11.03 -9.01
N GLY A 155 0.54 -11.26 -8.58
CA GLY A 155 0.89 -12.33 -7.66
C GLY A 155 0.25 -12.15 -6.28
N LEU A 156 0.42 -10.97 -5.67
CA LEU A 156 -0.21 -10.64 -4.39
C LEU A 156 -1.74 -10.71 -4.47
N THR A 157 -2.33 -10.20 -5.55
CA THR A 157 -3.77 -10.27 -5.80
C THR A 157 -4.26 -11.72 -5.83
N ALA A 158 -3.56 -12.60 -6.54
CA ALA A 158 -3.92 -14.02 -6.64
C ALA A 158 -3.81 -14.74 -5.29
N ASP A 159 -2.74 -14.50 -4.53
CA ASP A 159 -2.54 -15.12 -3.21
C ASP A 159 -3.62 -14.66 -2.21
N LEU A 160 -3.99 -13.37 -2.22
CA LEU A 160 -5.07 -12.82 -1.39
C LEU A 160 -6.44 -13.37 -1.80
N GLU A 161 -6.73 -13.49 -3.11
CA GLU A 161 -7.97 -14.10 -3.60
C GLU A 161 -8.07 -15.55 -3.14
N GLN A 162 -7.01 -16.33 -3.35
CA GLN A 162 -6.98 -17.73 -2.94
C GLN A 162 -7.23 -17.86 -1.44
N TRP A 163 -6.54 -17.07 -0.63
CA TRP A 163 -6.72 -17.07 0.81
C TRP A 163 -8.16 -16.73 1.22
N LEU A 164 -8.77 -15.71 0.61
CA LEU A 164 -10.18 -15.37 0.86
C LEU A 164 -11.13 -16.50 0.48
N ARG A 165 -10.88 -17.20 -0.64
CA ARG A 165 -11.67 -18.36 -1.05
C ARG A 165 -11.55 -19.50 -0.04
N GLU A 166 -10.36 -19.75 0.49
CA GLU A 166 -10.14 -20.74 1.55
C GLU A 166 -10.90 -20.36 2.85
N GLN A 167 -10.87 -19.09 3.26
CA GLN A 167 -11.69 -18.61 4.39
C GLN A 167 -13.18 -18.81 4.12
N TRP A 168 -13.64 -18.43 2.92
CA TRP A 168 -15.04 -18.53 2.54
C TRP A 168 -15.56 -19.97 2.52
N GLN A 169 -14.74 -20.95 2.12
CA GLN A 169 -15.10 -22.37 2.21
C GLN A 169 -15.44 -22.78 3.65
N GLY A 170 -14.72 -22.24 4.65
CA GLY A 170 -15.02 -22.43 6.07
C GLY A 170 -16.27 -21.69 6.53
N PHE A 171 -16.51 -20.46 6.04
CA PHE A 171 -17.62 -19.61 6.50
C PHE A 171 -18.96 -19.92 5.85
N LYS A 172 -18.96 -20.30 4.56
CA LYS A 172 -20.16 -20.53 3.74
C LYS A 172 -21.18 -21.50 4.38
N PRO A 173 -20.78 -22.63 5.02
CA PRO A 173 -21.71 -23.52 5.71
C PRO A 173 -22.49 -22.83 6.85
N HIS A 174 -21.87 -21.90 7.57
CA HIS A 174 -22.54 -21.16 8.64
C HIS A 174 -23.62 -20.22 8.09
N TRP A 175 -23.35 -19.59 6.95
CA TRP A 175 -24.36 -18.83 6.22
C TRP A 175 -25.48 -19.72 5.70
N GLN A 176 -25.17 -20.91 5.19
CA GLN A 176 -26.17 -21.87 4.69
C GLN A 176 -27.22 -22.29 5.74
N GLN A 177 -26.83 -22.28 7.01
CA GLN A 177 -27.64 -22.74 8.14
C GLN A 177 -28.26 -21.58 8.95
N SER A 178 -27.94 -20.33 8.60
CA SER A 178 -28.35 -19.16 9.39
C SER A 178 -29.75 -18.66 9.01
N PRO A 179 -30.60 -18.28 9.99
CA PRO A 179 -31.90 -17.68 9.70
C PRO A 179 -31.72 -16.34 8.98
N ALA A 180 -32.59 -16.06 8.00
CA ALA A 180 -32.50 -14.93 7.08
C ALA A 180 -32.54 -13.51 7.72
N SER A 181 -32.65 -13.39 9.05
CA SER A 181 -32.76 -12.12 9.79
C SER A 181 -31.45 -11.60 10.38
N ALA A 182 -30.33 -12.32 10.27
CA ALA A 182 -29.02 -11.92 10.84
C ALA A 182 -28.14 -11.09 9.87
N ILE A 183 -28.74 -10.50 8.84
CA ILE A 183 -28.00 -9.97 7.70
C ILE A 183 -27.67 -8.49 7.93
N GLY A 184 -26.43 -8.23 8.33
CA GLY A 184 -25.80 -6.94 8.12
C GLY A 184 -25.79 -6.64 6.63
N ASN A 185 -26.31 -5.48 6.24
CA ASN A 185 -26.32 -5.07 4.84
C ASN A 185 -24.87 -4.97 4.34
N GLY A 186 -24.60 -5.44 3.11
CA GLY A 186 -23.30 -5.38 2.41
C GLY A 186 -22.80 -3.96 2.14
N VAL A 187 -22.69 -3.16 3.21
CA VAL A 187 -22.45 -1.72 3.23
C VAL A 187 -20.97 -1.43 3.08
N LEU A 188 -20.07 -2.32 3.51
CA LEU A 188 -18.65 -2.04 3.43
C LEU A 188 -18.16 -2.13 1.99
N ALA A 189 -18.34 -3.27 1.33
CA ALA A 189 -17.83 -3.54 -0.01
C ALA A 189 -18.36 -2.59 -1.11
N GLY A 190 -19.53 -1.95 -0.89
CA GLY A 190 -20.11 -0.99 -1.84
C GLY A 190 -19.93 0.50 -1.53
N SER A 191 -19.39 0.89 -0.37
CA SER A 191 -19.33 2.32 0.02
C SER A 191 -17.94 2.94 -0.14
N TRP A 192 -17.76 3.72 -1.22
CA TRP A 192 -16.57 4.55 -1.44
C TRP A 192 -16.25 5.49 -0.25
N ALA A 193 -17.28 5.95 0.46
CA ALA A 193 -17.13 6.77 1.66
C ALA A 193 -16.36 6.05 2.79
N ALA A 194 -16.58 4.74 2.98
CA ALA A 194 -15.83 3.95 3.96
C ALA A 194 -14.36 3.80 3.54
N ILE A 195 -14.09 3.66 2.24
CA ILE A 195 -12.72 3.60 1.70
C ILE A 195 -11.96 4.90 1.97
N THR A 196 -12.58 6.06 1.74
CA THR A 196 -11.95 7.37 2.01
C THR A 196 -11.67 7.59 3.50
N GLU A 197 -12.57 7.16 4.39
CA GLU A 197 -12.38 7.28 5.84
C GLU A 197 -11.25 6.37 6.35
N VAL A 198 -11.14 5.16 5.77
CA VAL A 198 -10.03 4.25 6.09
C VAL A 198 -8.70 4.83 5.61
N TRP A 199 -8.66 5.52 4.47
CA TRP A 199 -7.44 6.12 3.96
C TRP A 199 -6.86 7.21 4.86
N ASP A 200 -7.70 8.10 5.40
CA ASP A 200 -7.24 9.08 6.39
C ASP A 200 -6.73 8.42 7.67
N SER A 201 -7.26 7.24 8.00
CA SER A 201 -6.80 6.45 9.15
C SER A 201 -5.52 5.65 8.86
N ILE A 202 -5.21 5.33 7.60
CA ILE A 202 -3.94 4.70 7.21
C ILE A 202 -2.75 5.63 7.49
N LYS A 203 -2.92 6.96 7.40
CA LYS A 203 -1.89 7.93 7.84
C LYS A 203 -1.49 7.75 9.31
N GLN A 204 -2.38 7.19 10.14
CA GLN A 204 -2.06 6.82 11.51
C GLN A 204 -1.00 5.72 11.58
N VAL A 205 -0.97 4.78 10.64
CA VAL A 205 0.04 3.71 10.57
C VAL A 205 1.43 4.31 10.45
N GLN A 206 1.61 5.24 9.52
CA GLN A 206 2.90 5.93 9.33
C GLN A 206 3.29 6.67 10.61
N ALA A 207 2.38 7.42 11.23
CA ALA A 207 2.65 8.09 12.51
C ALA A 207 3.04 7.12 13.63
N ILE A 208 2.41 5.94 13.72
CA ILE A 208 2.76 4.89 14.69
C ILE A 208 4.15 4.34 14.42
N LEU A 209 4.51 4.07 13.16
CA LEU A 209 5.81 3.54 12.80
C LEU A 209 6.93 4.58 12.99
N GLU A 210 6.64 5.88 12.77
CA GLU A 210 7.60 6.98 12.92
C GLU A 210 7.97 7.22 14.39
N ASP A 211 6.97 7.22 15.28
CA ASP A 211 7.18 7.41 16.70
C ASP A 211 6.25 6.50 17.53
N PRO A 212 6.60 5.20 17.65
CA PRO A 212 5.81 4.21 18.37
C PRO A 212 5.51 4.59 19.82
N LEU A 213 6.40 5.37 20.45
CA LEU A 213 6.29 5.75 21.85
C LEU A 213 5.17 6.76 22.12
N LYS A 214 4.70 7.49 21.10
CA LYS A 214 3.49 8.31 21.20
C LYS A 214 2.20 7.48 21.28
N PHE A 215 2.25 6.20 20.93
CA PHE A 215 1.09 5.32 20.82
C PHE A 215 1.09 4.17 21.84
N VAL A 216 1.75 4.36 22.99
CA VAL A 216 1.82 3.38 24.09
C VAL A 216 0.44 2.95 24.58
N GLU A 217 -0.57 3.85 24.57
CA GLU A 217 -1.94 3.47 24.95
C GLU A 217 -2.57 2.45 23.99
N GLN A 218 -2.17 2.46 22.72
CA GLN A 218 -2.70 1.57 21.68
C GLN A 218 -1.87 0.28 21.56
N LEU A 219 -0.56 0.36 21.78
CA LEU A 219 0.39 -0.75 21.60
C LEU A 219 0.82 -1.44 22.91
N GLY A 220 0.57 -0.81 24.06
CA GLY A 220 1.04 -1.29 25.35
C GLY A 220 2.57 -1.40 25.41
N SER A 221 3.07 -2.53 25.94
CA SER A 221 4.51 -2.81 26.01
C SER A 221 5.19 -2.96 24.65
N GLU A 222 4.42 -3.22 23.59
CA GLU A 222 4.99 -3.42 22.26
C GLU A 222 5.45 -2.10 21.61
N ALA A 223 4.98 -0.93 22.08
CA ALA A 223 5.49 0.37 21.62
C ALA A 223 7.02 0.48 21.81
N ALA A 224 7.52 0.09 22.98
CA ALA A 224 8.94 0.13 23.28
C ALA A 224 9.75 -0.84 22.41
N LYS A 225 9.20 -2.03 22.15
CA LYS A 225 9.84 -3.02 21.25
C LYS A 225 9.81 -2.56 19.80
N LEU A 226 8.73 -1.95 19.34
CA LEU A 226 8.64 -1.39 17.99
C LEU A 226 9.65 -0.24 17.80
N ALA A 227 9.84 0.60 18.82
CA ALA A 227 10.91 1.62 18.83
C ALA A 227 12.32 0.99 18.84
N GLN A 228 12.52 -0.14 19.53
CA GLN A 228 13.77 -0.89 19.47
C GLN A 228 14.03 -1.45 18.07
N ILE A 229 13.01 -2.02 17.40
CA ILE A 229 13.14 -2.52 16.01
C ILE A 229 13.60 -1.41 15.05
N ALA A 230 13.11 -0.18 15.21
CA ALA A 230 13.56 0.95 14.39
C ALA A 230 15.09 1.20 14.52
N THR A 231 15.68 0.86 15.67
CA THR A 231 17.12 1.01 15.93
C THR A 231 17.91 -0.24 15.55
N ASP A 232 17.43 -1.42 15.95
CA ASP A 232 18.16 -2.69 15.85
C ASP A 232 18.01 -3.36 14.47
N ALA A 233 16.88 -3.12 13.80
CA ALA A 233 16.54 -3.71 12.52
C ALA A 233 15.91 -2.66 11.58
N PRO A 234 16.66 -1.60 11.19
CA PRO A 234 16.13 -0.49 10.40
C PRO A 234 15.51 -0.93 9.07
N LYS A 235 16.00 -2.03 8.47
CA LYS A 235 15.43 -2.60 7.24
C LYS A 235 14.00 -3.13 7.41
N VAL A 236 13.67 -3.66 8.58
CA VAL A 236 12.31 -4.15 8.87
C VAL A 236 11.35 -2.97 9.01
N MET A 237 11.81 -1.89 9.65
CA MET A 237 11.05 -0.65 9.74
C MET A 237 10.87 0.01 8.37
N GLU A 238 11.92 0.04 7.55
CA GLU A 238 11.86 0.52 6.15
C GLU A 238 10.83 -0.28 5.34
N GLN A 239 10.79 -1.61 5.47
CA GLN A 239 9.79 -2.45 4.81
C GLN A 239 8.36 -2.15 5.29
N ALA A 240 8.17 -1.96 6.60
CA ALA A 240 6.87 -1.61 7.15
C ALA A 240 6.39 -0.22 6.68
N MET A 241 7.30 0.75 6.65
CA MET A 241 7.04 2.09 6.11
C MET A 241 6.73 2.04 4.63
N LEU A 242 7.49 1.27 3.86
CA LEU A 242 7.27 1.11 2.43
C LEU A 242 5.89 0.50 2.14
N LEU A 243 5.45 -0.50 2.91
CA LEU A 243 4.10 -1.03 2.80
C LEU A 243 3.05 0.01 3.24
N ALA A 244 3.32 0.78 4.30
CA ALA A 244 2.44 1.85 4.77
C ALA A 244 2.32 3.03 3.79
N SER A 245 3.20 3.11 2.79
CA SER A 245 3.16 4.06 1.68
C SER A 245 2.71 3.42 0.36
N ASP A 246 2.64 2.09 0.28
CA ASP A 246 2.24 1.36 -0.93
C ASP A 246 0.72 1.33 -1.07
N GLU A 247 0.14 2.35 -1.73
CA GLU A 247 -1.30 2.50 -1.90
C GLU A 247 -1.96 1.29 -2.60
N ALA A 248 -1.29 0.68 -3.58
CA ALA A 248 -1.84 -0.47 -4.30
C ALA A 248 -1.90 -1.70 -3.38
N ALA A 249 -0.84 -1.97 -2.62
CA ALA A 249 -0.85 -3.04 -1.62
C ALA A 249 -1.90 -2.76 -0.53
N LEU A 250 -1.93 -1.55 0.02
CA LEU A 250 -2.88 -1.16 1.06
C LEU A 250 -4.33 -1.26 0.58
N TYR A 251 -4.61 -0.89 -0.66
CA TYR A 251 -5.95 -1.06 -1.24
C TYR A 251 -6.32 -2.53 -1.38
N LEU A 252 -5.39 -3.40 -1.82
CA LEU A 252 -5.64 -4.84 -1.85
C LEU A 252 -5.94 -5.39 -0.44
N LEU A 253 -5.15 -4.98 0.56
CA LEU A 253 -5.36 -5.37 1.96
C LEU A 253 -6.71 -4.89 2.50
N LEU A 254 -7.09 -3.65 2.17
CA LEU A 254 -8.38 -3.08 2.50
C LEU A 254 -9.51 -3.89 1.86
N ARG A 255 -9.41 -4.15 0.56
CA ARG A 255 -10.40 -4.94 -0.19
C ARG A 255 -10.54 -6.35 0.38
N THR A 256 -9.42 -6.98 0.73
CA THR A 256 -9.40 -8.27 1.42
C THR A 256 -10.12 -8.21 2.76
N ALA A 257 -9.82 -7.21 3.58
CA ALA A 257 -10.47 -7.05 4.88
C ALA A 257 -11.97 -6.78 4.75
N MET A 258 -12.41 -5.98 3.77
CA MET A 258 -13.83 -5.71 3.50
C MET A 258 -14.58 -7.00 3.15
N ILE A 259 -14.08 -7.77 2.19
CA ILE A 259 -14.72 -9.04 1.78
C ILE A 259 -14.69 -10.04 2.93
N TRP A 260 -13.58 -10.14 3.65
CA TRP A 260 -13.46 -11.05 4.79
C TRP A 260 -14.47 -10.69 5.90
N LEU A 261 -14.62 -9.41 6.24
CA LEU A 261 -15.59 -8.94 7.23
C LEU A 261 -17.03 -9.22 6.84
N GLU A 262 -17.38 -9.02 5.57
CA GLU A 262 -18.71 -9.35 5.03
C GLU A 262 -18.94 -10.87 4.95
N ALA A 263 -17.87 -11.66 4.81
CA ALA A 263 -17.91 -13.11 4.75
C ALA A 263 -18.00 -13.80 6.13
N LEU A 264 -17.67 -13.08 7.22
CA LEU A 264 -17.63 -13.65 8.57
C LEU A 264 -18.91 -14.40 8.95
N PRO A 265 -18.83 -15.48 9.74
CA PRO A 265 -20.01 -16.22 10.18
C PRO A 265 -21.03 -15.30 10.88
N PRO A 266 -22.35 -15.46 10.64
CA PRO A 266 -23.37 -14.59 11.24
C PRO A 266 -23.33 -14.53 12.76
N SER A 267 -22.90 -15.61 13.43
CA SER A 267 -22.70 -15.65 14.87
C SER A 267 -21.65 -14.66 15.38
N GLU A 268 -20.66 -14.31 14.57
CA GLU A 268 -19.59 -13.38 14.94
C GLU A 268 -20.01 -11.92 14.73
N VAL A 269 -20.88 -11.66 13.74
CA VAL A 269 -21.31 -10.30 13.37
C VAL A 269 -22.70 -9.91 13.90
N ALA A 270 -23.46 -10.86 14.48
CA ALA A 270 -24.84 -10.64 14.95
C ALA A 270 -25.00 -9.51 15.99
N GLN A 271 -23.93 -9.13 16.68
CA GLN A 271 -23.95 -8.08 17.72
C GLN A 271 -23.15 -6.82 17.32
N ALA A 272 -22.59 -6.80 16.11
CA ALA A 272 -21.80 -5.67 15.62
C ALA A 272 -22.73 -4.53 15.15
N ALA A 273 -22.53 -3.33 15.68
CA ALA A 273 -23.12 -2.12 15.10
C ALA A 273 -22.44 -1.79 13.75
N ALA A 274 -23.14 -1.16 12.80
CA ALA A 274 -22.54 -0.80 11.51
C ALA A 274 -21.25 0.05 11.64
N GLY A 275 -21.21 0.96 12.62
CA GLY A 275 -20.00 1.76 12.91
C GLY A 275 -18.84 0.95 13.52
N PHE A 276 -19.12 -0.22 14.11
CA PHE A 276 -18.06 -1.13 14.57
C PHE A 276 -17.33 -1.76 13.39
N MET A 277 -18.03 -2.12 12.32
CA MET A 277 -17.44 -2.79 11.15
C MET A 277 -16.42 -1.90 10.43
N VAL A 278 -16.69 -0.59 10.31
CA VAL A 278 -15.74 0.39 9.75
C VAL A 278 -14.51 0.57 10.65
N SER A 279 -14.70 0.71 11.98
CA SER A 279 -13.57 0.77 12.92
C SER A 279 -12.73 -0.50 12.87
N LEU A 280 -13.37 -1.67 12.84
CA LEU A 280 -12.67 -2.96 12.77
C LEU A 280 -11.90 -3.08 11.45
N LEU A 281 -12.47 -2.63 10.32
CA LEU A 281 -11.77 -2.59 9.04
C LEU A 281 -10.46 -1.80 9.13
N ILE A 282 -10.51 -0.60 9.71
CA ILE A 282 -9.33 0.24 9.96
C ILE A 282 -8.34 -0.50 10.86
N ASP A 283 -8.83 -1.03 11.99
CA ASP A 283 -8.01 -1.71 12.98
C ASP A 283 -7.30 -2.95 12.39
N LEU A 284 -7.95 -3.68 11.47
CA LEU A 284 -7.36 -4.82 10.74
C LEU A 284 -6.24 -4.38 9.81
N VAL A 285 -6.43 -3.32 9.02
CA VAL A 285 -5.38 -2.80 8.11
C VAL A 285 -4.18 -2.32 8.92
N ILE A 286 -4.40 -1.55 10.00
CA ILE A 286 -3.34 -1.12 10.91
C ILE A 286 -2.63 -2.34 11.51
N GLY A 287 -3.40 -3.33 11.99
CA GLY A 287 -2.86 -4.58 12.53
C GLY A 287 -1.94 -5.29 11.53
N VAL A 288 -2.36 -5.45 10.27
CA VAL A 288 -1.53 -6.05 9.21
C VAL A 288 -0.22 -5.31 9.05
N VAL A 289 -0.24 -3.99 8.89
CA VAL A 289 1.00 -3.23 8.66
C VAL A 289 1.93 -3.29 9.87
N LEU A 290 1.39 -3.19 11.09
CA LEU A 290 2.19 -3.32 12.32
C LEU A 290 2.84 -4.70 12.44
N THR A 291 2.16 -5.77 12.01
CA THR A 291 2.74 -7.11 12.07
C THR A 291 3.92 -7.33 11.14
N ILE A 292 4.08 -6.52 10.09
CA ILE A 292 5.27 -6.54 9.23
C ILE A 292 6.50 -6.08 10.00
N ALA A 293 6.36 -4.99 10.77
CA ALA A 293 7.46 -4.47 11.58
C ALA A 293 7.74 -5.37 12.79
N LEU A 294 6.68 -5.80 13.47
CA LEU A 294 6.75 -6.66 14.63
C LEU A 294 5.44 -7.46 14.74
N PRO A 295 5.43 -8.79 14.47
CA PRO A 295 4.20 -9.59 14.52
C PRO A 295 3.43 -9.45 15.84
N ALA A 296 4.13 -9.32 16.96
CA ALA A 296 3.51 -9.10 18.26
C ALA A 296 2.82 -7.73 18.39
N ALA A 297 3.29 -6.69 17.68
CA ALA A 297 2.72 -5.34 17.76
C ALA A 297 1.31 -5.28 17.17
N GLY A 298 1.08 -5.89 16.01
CA GLY A 298 -0.28 -5.92 15.43
C GLY A 298 -1.26 -6.74 16.28
N VAL A 299 -0.82 -7.85 16.87
CA VAL A 299 -1.64 -8.62 17.81
C VAL A 299 -1.94 -7.83 19.09
N ALA A 300 -0.95 -7.14 19.66
CA ALA A 300 -1.14 -6.31 20.84
C ALA A 300 -2.08 -5.13 20.56
N TYR A 301 -1.91 -4.48 19.41
CA TYR A 301 -2.79 -3.42 18.93
C TYR A 301 -4.25 -3.90 18.85
N LEU A 302 -4.49 -5.00 18.13
CA LEU A 302 -5.83 -5.58 18.01
C LEU A 302 -6.40 -6.02 19.35
N SER A 303 -5.56 -6.58 20.23
CA SER A 303 -5.98 -6.99 21.58
C SER A 303 -6.48 -5.81 22.38
N MET A 304 -5.77 -4.67 22.35
CA MET A 304 -6.19 -3.44 23.04
C MET A 304 -7.47 -2.84 22.45
N ARG A 305 -7.60 -2.84 21.13
CA ARG A 305 -8.75 -2.26 20.41
C ARG A 305 -10.01 -3.12 20.56
N LEU A 306 -9.85 -4.44 20.51
CA LEU A 306 -10.96 -5.40 20.46
C LEU A 306 -11.32 -6.03 21.80
N VAL A 307 -10.61 -5.71 22.89
CA VAL A 307 -10.86 -6.28 24.24
C VAL A 307 -12.33 -6.19 24.70
N LYS A 308 -13.05 -5.16 24.24
CA LYS A 308 -14.44 -4.89 24.63
C LYS A 308 -15.48 -5.66 23.81
N TYR A 309 -15.07 -6.32 22.73
CA TYR A 309 -15.96 -6.91 21.71
C TYR A 309 -16.00 -8.45 21.74
N GLY A 310 -15.35 -9.05 22.74
CA GLY A 310 -15.40 -10.49 23.00
C GLY A 310 -14.27 -11.29 22.34
N ALA A 311 -13.99 -12.47 22.90
CA ALA A 311 -12.84 -13.29 22.52
C ALA A 311 -12.94 -13.84 21.08
N GLY A 312 -14.14 -14.09 20.57
CA GLY A 312 -14.35 -14.63 19.21
C GLY A 312 -13.86 -13.68 18.13
N ILE A 313 -14.34 -12.42 18.12
CA ILE A 313 -13.92 -11.41 17.14
C ILE A 313 -12.42 -11.13 17.23
N LEU A 314 -11.87 -11.06 18.45
CA LEU A 314 -10.42 -10.90 18.62
C LEU A 314 -9.64 -12.06 18.01
N GLN A 315 -10.06 -13.30 18.24
CA GLN A 315 -9.42 -14.48 17.66
C GLN A 315 -9.50 -14.48 16.14
N SER A 316 -10.66 -14.14 15.56
CA SER A 316 -10.84 -14.02 14.12
C SER A 316 -9.96 -12.92 13.53
N ALA A 317 -9.91 -11.74 14.16
CA ALA A 317 -9.06 -10.62 13.72
C ALA A 317 -7.56 -10.95 13.77
N VAL A 318 -7.11 -11.62 14.83
CA VAL A 318 -5.71 -12.09 14.94
C VAL A 318 -5.42 -13.16 13.87
N GLY A 319 -6.35 -14.06 13.62
CA GLY A 319 -6.26 -15.06 12.55
C GLY A 319 -6.14 -14.42 11.16
N PHE A 320 -6.96 -13.40 10.88
CA PHE A 320 -6.89 -12.60 9.66
C PHE A 320 -5.51 -11.98 9.49
N VAL A 321 -5.04 -11.22 10.48
CA VAL A 321 -3.77 -10.49 10.39
C VAL A 321 -2.59 -11.46 10.22
N THR A 322 -2.60 -12.60 10.93
CA THR A 322 -1.54 -13.61 10.81
C THR A 322 -1.55 -14.31 9.45
N GLY A 323 -2.74 -14.61 8.91
CA GLY A 323 -2.89 -15.20 7.57
C GLY A 323 -2.37 -14.27 6.48
N VAL A 324 -2.80 -13.01 6.52
CA VAL A 324 -2.38 -11.98 5.56
C VAL A 324 -0.89 -11.66 5.68
N LEU A 325 -0.33 -11.61 6.90
CA LEU A 325 1.11 -11.46 7.11
C LEU A 325 1.91 -12.57 6.43
N THR A 326 1.40 -13.80 6.45
CA THR A 326 2.09 -14.94 5.80
C THR A 326 2.18 -14.74 4.29
N ILE A 327 1.12 -14.21 3.67
CA ILE A 327 1.10 -13.85 2.26
C ILE A 327 2.09 -12.72 2.00
N LEU A 328 2.00 -11.62 2.76
CA LEU A 328 2.87 -10.45 2.60
C LEU A 328 4.36 -10.76 2.80
N THR A 329 4.72 -11.60 3.77
CA THR A 329 6.12 -11.99 3.99
C THR A 329 6.67 -12.89 2.89
N THR A 330 5.82 -13.70 2.25
CA THR A 330 6.19 -14.50 1.07
C THR A 330 6.40 -13.58 -0.13
N PHE A 331 5.47 -12.63 -0.31
CA PHE A 331 5.52 -11.58 -1.30
C PHE A 331 6.80 -10.73 -1.20
N MET A 332 7.09 -10.13 -0.04
CA MET A 332 8.29 -9.29 0.16
C MET A 332 9.60 -10.06 -0.11
N ARG A 333 9.67 -11.33 0.30
CA ARG A 333 10.83 -12.20 0.00
C ARG A 333 11.01 -12.46 -1.49
N ALA A 334 9.93 -12.54 -2.26
CA ALA A 334 10.03 -12.68 -3.71
C ALA A 334 10.62 -11.41 -4.34
N VAL A 335 10.17 -10.23 -3.90
CA VAL A 335 10.68 -8.94 -4.39
C VAL A 335 12.17 -8.76 -4.09
N ASP A 336 12.60 -9.05 -2.85
CA ASP A 336 14.01 -8.91 -2.45
C ASP A 336 14.95 -9.77 -3.32
N ARG A 337 14.49 -10.96 -3.73
CA ARG A 337 15.26 -11.85 -4.64
C ARG A 337 15.41 -11.24 -6.03
N TYR A 338 14.37 -10.61 -6.57
CA TYR A 338 14.46 -9.94 -7.86
C TYR A 338 15.37 -8.72 -7.82
N LYS A 339 15.30 -7.92 -6.75
CA LYS A 339 16.19 -6.76 -6.51
C LYS A 339 17.66 -7.17 -6.44
N ALA A 340 17.99 -8.25 -5.73
CA ALA A 340 19.37 -8.73 -5.61
C ALA A 340 19.99 -9.15 -6.96
N VAL A 341 19.20 -9.71 -7.87
CA VAL A 341 19.67 -10.10 -9.22
C VAL A 341 19.90 -8.88 -10.11
N ALA A 342 19.07 -7.84 -9.98
CA ALA A 342 19.20 -6.61 -10.75
C ALA A 342 20.42 -5.75 -10.34
N VAL A 343 20.83 -5.79 -9.07
CA VAL A 343 22.01 -5.06 -8.56
C VAL A 343 23.35 -5.68 -9.01
N HIS A 344 23.34 -6.92 -9.52
CA HIS A 344 24.52 -7.64 -9.98
C HIS A 344 24.70 -7.67 -11.51
N ARG A 345 23.95 -6.88 -12.27
CA ARG A 345 24.16 -6.61 -13.70
C ARG A 345 24.57 -5.17 -13.91
#